data_AF-A0A8S3SJ20-F1
#
_entry.id   AF-A0A8S3SJ20-F1
#
_cell.length_a   1.000
_cell.length_b   1.000
_cell.length_c   1.000
_cell.angle_alpha   90.00
_cell.angle_beta   90.00
_cell.angle_gamma   90.00
#
_symmetry.space_group_name_H-M   'P 1'
#
loop_
_entity.id
_entity.type
_entity.pdbx_description
1 polymer ?
#
loop_
_entity_poly.entity_id
_entity_poly.type
_entity_poly.pdbx_seq_one_letter_code
_entity_poly.pdbx_strand_id
1 'polypeptide(L)'
;MSAFNKYHMNILQDICRLYNGSINQRKRYQQIKFAEEIFVLMKIDVKNECEQVHPQFLCNNCSRNLYRYRDTKVSIPELNLSPNTFVPHSEECELCSSRKTPKRGRPKKRKTDDALFDPVETRIKTTCNETEDITNSTAVQQSGQTNNDTYFDNRNIVPGAISQNENY
;
A
#
# COMPACT_ATOMS: atom_id res chain seq x y z
N MET A 1 -29.50 -7.98 1.41
CA MET A 1 -28.19 -8.24 0.75
C MET A 1 -27.87 -9.72 0.87
N SER A 2 -27.75 -10.43 -0.25
CA SER A 2 -27.35 -11.85 -0.27
C SER A 2 -25.91 -12.03 0.24
N ALA A 3 -25.59 -13.19 0.82
CA ALA A 3 -24.24 -13.49 1.31
C ALA A 3 -23.18 -13.40 0.20
N PHE A 4 -23.55 -13.75 -1.03
CA PHE A 4 -22.69 -13.66 -2.21
C PHE A 4 -22.32 -12.22 -2.58
N ASN A 5 -23.26 -11.28 -2.43
CA ASN A 5 -22.99 -9.87 -2.69
C ASN A 5 -22.00 -9.32 -1.65
N LYS A 6 -22.13 -9.69 -0.37
CA LYS A 6 -21.14 -9.33 0.67
C LYS A 6 -19.74 -9.88 0.35
N TYR A 7 -19.66 -11.10 -0.17
CA TYR A 7 -18.38 -11.69 -0.57
C TYR A 7 -17.74 -10.96 -1.75
N HIS A 8 -18.53 -10.62 -2.78
CA HIS A 8 -18.07 -9.81 -3.91
C HIS A 8 -17.48 -8.47 -3.44
N MET A 9 -18.19 -7.79 -2.52
CA MET A 9 -17.72 -6.53 -1.93
C MET A 9 -16.36 -6.68 -1.25
N ASN A 10 -16.17 -7.75 -0.48
CA ASN A 10 -14.89 -8.01 0.17
C ASN A 10 -13.76 -8.23 -0.84
N ILE A 11 -14.03 -8.89 -1.98
CA ILE A 11 -13.03 -9.05 -3.04
C ILE A 11 -12.68 -7.69 -3.64
N LEU A 12 -13.66 -6.83 -3.93
CA LEU A 12 -13.41 -5.49 -4.48
C LEU A 12 -12.56 -4.63 -3.54
N GLN A 13 -12.67 -4.81 -2.22
CA GLN A 13 -11.83 -4.10 -1.25
C GLN A 13 -10.35 -4.49 -1.34
N ASP A 14 -10.05 -5.68 -1.84
CA ASP A 14 -8.70 -6.23 -1.97
C ASP A 14 -8.13 -6.08 -3.39
N ILE A 15 -8.83 -5.40 -4.30
CA ILE A 15 -8.39 -5.17 -5.68
C ILE A 15 -8.05 -3.69 -5.87
N CYS A 16 -7.00 -3.41 -6.63
CA CYS A 16 -6.66 -2.06 -7.04
C CYS A 16 -7.54 -1.62 -8.21
N ARG A 17 -8.19 -0.45 -8.11
CA ARG A 17 -9.03 0.11 -9.19
C ARG A 17 -8.28 0.20 -10.53
N LEU A 18 -7.03 0.67 -10.53
CA LEU A 18 -6.34 1.01 -11.77
C LEU A 18 -5.66 -0.20 -12.43
N TYR A 19 -5.06 -1.09 -11.64
CA TYR A 19 -4.26 -2.21 -12.15
C TYR A 19 -4.95 -3.57 -12.06
N ASN A 20 -6.14 -3.63 -11.45
CA ASN A 20 -6.88 -4.88 -11.18
C ASN A 20 -6.07 -5.96 -10.42
N GLY A 21 -4.96 -5.56 -9.79
CA GLY A 21 -4.10 -6.43 -9.00
C GLY A 21 -4.51 -6.47 -7.52
N SER A 22 -4.18 -7.57 -6.84
CA SER A 22 -4.46 -7.72 -5.41
C SER A 22 -3.65 -6.75 -4.54
N ILE A 23 -4.33 -6.04 -3.64
CA ILE A 23 -3.73 -5.19 -2.63
C ILE A 23 -3.37 -6.04 -1.41
N ASN A 24 -2.18 -6.64 -1.43
CA ASN A 24 -1.67 -7.43 -0.29
C ASN A 24 -1.03 -6.56 0.80
N GLN A 25 -1.13 -5.24 0.66
CA GLN A 25 -0.45 -4.29 1.54
C GLN A 25 -1.37 -3.83 2.67
N ARG A 26 -0.78 -3.58 3.84
CA ARG A 26 -1.51 -3.04 5.00
C ARG A 26 -2.09 -1.65 4.72
N LYS A 27 -1.41 -0.86 3.88
CA LYS A 27 -1.85 0.49 3.50
C LYS A 27 -2.67 0.41 2.22
N ARG A 28 -3.86 1.00 2.26
CA ARG A 28 -4.78 1.17 1.13
C ARG A 28 -5.09 2.65 1.00
N TYR A 29 -5.18 3.13 -0.23
CA TYR A 29 -5.47 4.53 -0.52
C TYR A 29 -6.84 4.63 -1.17
N GLN A 30 -7.72 5.46 -0.65
CA GLN A 30 -9.05 5.66 -1.24
C GLN A 30 -8.91 6.37 -2.59
N GLN A 31 -9.59 5.85 -3.62
CA GLN A 31 -9.53 6.40 -4.97
C GLN A 31 -10.09 7.83 -5.06
N ILE A 32 -11.08 8.17 -4.23
CA ILE A 32 -11.75 9.47 -4.25
C ILE A 32 -10.79 10.65 -4.00
N LYS A 33 -9.70 10.41 -3.25
CA LYS A 33 -8.65 11.41 -2.97
C LYS A 33 -7.82 11.79 -4.20
N PHE A 34 -7.93 11.00 -5.26
CA PHE A 34 -7.23 11.18 -6.52
C PHE A 34 -8.20 11.30 -7.71
N ALA A 35 -9.45 11.68 -7.45
CA ALA A 35 -10.49 11.67 -8.46
C ALA A 35 -10.15 12.53 -9.68
N GLU A 36 -9.54 13.69 -9.46
CA GLU A 36 -9.13 14.61 -10.53
C GLU A 36 -8.01 14.02 -11.38
N GLU A 37 -6.99 13.45 -10.75
CA GLU A 37 -5.86 12.85 -11.48
C GLU A 37 -6.29 11.63 -12.28
N ILE A 38 -7.12 10.77 -11.69
CA ILE A 38 -7.66 9.58 -12.35
C ILE A 38 -8.53 10.00 -13.55
N PHE A 39 -9.36 11.03 -13.39
CA PHE A 39 -10.18 11.54 -14.49
C PHE A 39 -9.32 12.11 -15.62
N VAL A 40 -8.30 12.91 -15.30
CA VAL A 40 -7.45 13.53 -16.33
C VAL A 40 -6.66 12.47 -17.11
N LEU A 41 -6.00 11.54 -16.40
CA LEU A 41 -5.11 10.55 -16.99
C LEU A 41 -5.85 9.40 -17.68
N MET A 42 -6.94 8.91 -17.09
CA MET A 42 -7.58 7.66 -17.53
C MET A 42 -9.01 7.84 -18.02
N LYS A 43 -9.58 9.06 -17.91
CA LYS A 43 -10.97 9.37 -18.28
C LYS A 43 -11.99 8.55 -17.50
N ILE A 44 -11.67 8.21 -16.25
CA ILE A 44 -12.55 7.48 -15.34
C ILE A 44 -13.12 8.47 -14.31
N ASP A 45 -14.44 8.52 -14.16
CA ASP A 45 -15.10 9.34 -13.16
C ASP A 45 -15.44 8.54 -11.91
N VAL A 46 -14.50 8.51 -10.96
CA VAL A 46 -14.63 7.76 -9.71
C VAL A 46 -15.66 8.35 -8.72
N LYS A 47 -16.15 9.58 -8.95
CA LYS A 47 -17.13 10.22 -8.04
C LYS A 47 -18.53 9.65 -8.25
N ASN A 48 -18.83 9.23 -9.47
CA ASN A 48 -20.13 8.70 -9.87
C ASN A 48 -20.16 7.16 -9.97
N GLU A 49 -19.08 6.49 -9.53
CA GLU A 49 -18.98 5.05 -9.59
C GLU A 49 -19.82 4.33 -8.53
N CYS A 50 -20.39 3.19 -8.92
CA CYS A 50 -21.05 2.31 -7.99
C CYS A 50 -20.03 1.50 -7.19
N GLU A 51 -20.04 1.69 -5.88
CA GLU A 51 -19.24 0.96 -4.90
C GLU A 51 -19.46 -0.56 -4.95
N GLN A 52 -20.62 -1.00 -5.43
CA GLN A 52 -20.98 -2.41 -5.53
C GLN A 52 -20.38 -3.13 -6.76
N VAL A 53 -19.72 -2.37 -7.62
CA VAL A 53 -19.17 -2.88 -8.88
C VAL A 53 -17.68 -2.57 -8.95
N HIS A 54 -17.26 -1.41 -8.43
CA HIS A 54 -15.92 -0.89 -8.61
C HIS A 54 -15.09 -0.96 -7.31
N PRO A 55 -13.82 -1.37 -7.39
CA PRO A 55 -12.90 -1.27 -6.26
C PRO A 55 -12.74 0.18 -5.78
N GLN A 56 -12.82 0.41 -4.48
CA GLN A 56 -12.69 1.77 -3.91
C GLN A 56 -11.24 2.17 -3.58
N PHE A 57 -10.31 1.23 -3.71
CA PHE A 57 -8.94 1.39 -3.21
C PHE A 57 -7.89 1.28 -4.31
N LEU A 58 -6.76 1.91 -4.03
CA LEU A 58 -5.55 1.91 -4.84
C LEU A 58 -4.42 1.23 -4.08
N CYS A 59 -3.57 0.51 -4.81
CA CYS A 59 -2.30 0.01 -4.29
C CYS A 59 -1.30 1.17 -4.13
N ASN A 60 -0.24 0.95 -3.34
CA ASN A 60 0.77 1.97 -3.06
C ASN A 60 1.50 2.48 -4.33
N ASN A 61 1.66 1.62 -5.35
CA ASN A 61 2.31 2.03 -6.59
C ASN A 61 1.44 3.05 -7.36
N CYS A 62 0.14 2.76 -7.49
CA CYS A 62 -0.82 3.65 -8.13
C CYS A 62 -0.90 5.00 -7.41
N SER A 63 -1.04 4.98 -6.08
CA SER A 63 -1.10 6.23 -5.31
C SER A 63 0.19 7.04 -5.44
N ARG A 64 1.36 6.39 -5.43
CA ARG A 64 2.65 7.07 -5.60
C ARG A 64 2.76 7.74 -6.98
N ASN A 65 2.31 7.05 -8.03
CA ASN A 65 2.30 7.63 -9.36
C ASN A 65 1.32 8.80 -9.45
N LEU A 66 0.13 8.70 -8.87
CA LEU A 66 -0.82 9.82 -8.84
C LEU A 66 -0.28 11.03 -8.07
N TYR A 67 0.44 10.82 -6.95
CA TYR A 67 1.13 11.91 -6.25
C TYR A 67 2.20 12.56 -7.12
N ARG A 68 3.04 11.76 -7.78
CA ARG A 68 4.06 12.28 -8.71
C ARG A 68 3.41 13.12 -9.81
N TYR A 69 2.32 12.63 -10.40
CA TYR A 69 1.57 13.39 -11.40
C TYR A 69 1.00 14.69 -10.81
N ARG A 70 0.47 14.66 -9.59
CA ARG A 70 -0.05 15.85 -8.91
C ARG A 70 1.03 16.94 -8.80
N ASP A 71 2.25 16.55 -8.46
CA ASP A 71 3.37 17.47 -8.22
C ASP A 71 4.02 17.97 -9.52
N THR A 72 4.23 17.08 -10.50
CA THR A 72 4.97 17.42 -11.73
C THR A 72 4.08 17.77 -12.92
N LYS A 73 2.81 17.37 -12.90
CA LYS A 73 1.86 17.41 -14.03
C LYS A 73 2.35 16.69 -15.30
N VAL A 74 3.36 15.83 -15.17
CA VAL A 74 3.90 15.04 -16.29
C VAL A 74 3.20 13.68 -16.34
N SER A 75 2.69 13.32 -17.51
CA SER A 75 2.06 12.00 -17.73
C SER A 75 3.03 10.87 -17.39
N ILE A 76 2.53 9.87 -16.66
CA ILE A 76 3.33 8.72 -16.22
C ILE A 76 2.95 7.52 -17.10
N PRO A 77 3.88 6.98 -17.91
CA PRO A 77 3.60 5.87 -18.83
C PRO A 77 2.94 4.67 -18.16
N GLU A 78 3.33 4.39 -16.92
CA GLU A 78 2.82 3.30 -16.11
C GLU A 78 1.32 3.44 -15.79
N LEU A 79 0.75 4.65 -15.84
CA LEU A 79 -0.67 4.89 -15.63
C LEU A 79 -1.48 4.96 -16.94
N ASN A 80 -0.84 4.89 -18.11
CA ASN A 80 -1.51 4.82 -19.42
C ASN A 80 -2.04 3.41 -19.71
N LEU A 81 -2.65 2.77 -18.70
CA LEU A 81 -3.31 1.50 -18.86
C LEU A 81 -4.74 1.73 -19.37
N SER A 82 -5.22 0.85 -20.23
CA SER A 82 -6.63 0.80 -20.57
C SER A 82 -7.46 0.63 -19.29
N PRO A 83 -8.54 1.41 -19.10
CA PRO A 83 -9.43 1.25 -17.96
C PRO A 83 -9.89 -0.20 -17.81
N ASN A 84 -9.68 -0.77 -16.63
CA ASN A 84 -10.21 -2.10 -16.34
C ASN A 84 -11.73 -2.04 -16.23
N THR A 85 -12.40 -2.94 -16.94
CA THR A 85 -13.86 -3.09 -16.92
C THR A 85 -14.26 -3.94 -15.73
N PHE A 86 -15.14 -3.43 -14.87
CA PHE A 86 -15.72 -4.18 -13.77
C PHE A 86 -17.22 -4.31 -14.02
N VAL A 87 -17.76 -5.50 -13.76
CA VAL A 87 -19.16 -5.84 -14.00
C VAL A 87 -19.87 -6.11 -12.68
N PRO A 88 -21.17 -5.79 -12.58
CA PRO A 88 -21.97 -6.14 -11.41
C PRO A 88 -21.90 -7.62 -11.09
N HIS A 89 -22.05 -7.96 -9.82
CA HIS A 89 -22.07 -9.35 -9.38
C HIS A 89 -23.20 -10.13 -10.06
N SER A 90 -22.84 -11.23 -10.72
CA SER A 90 -23.74 -12.26 -11.26
C SER A 90 -23.36 -13.64 -10.71
N GLU A 91 -24.18 -14.66 -10.95
CA GLU A 91 -23.90 -16.04 -10.54
C GLU A 91 -22.58 -16.59 -11.15
N GLU A 92 -22.23 -16.10 -12.33
CA GLU A 92 -21.02 -16.46 -13.08
C GLU A 92 -19.84 -15.49 -12.86
N CYS A 93 -19.93 -14.58 -11.88
CA CYS A 93 -18.92 -13.57 -11.63
C CYS A 93 -17.51 -14.18 -11.44
N GLU A 94 -16.59 -13.86 -12.36
CA GLU A 94 -15.22 -14.41 -12.39
C GLU A 94 -14.42 -14.07 -11.12
N LEU A 95 -14.62 -12.85 -10.59
CA LEU A 95 -14.02 -12.42 -9.33
C LEU A 95 -14.45 -13.31 -8.16
N CYS A 96 -15.70 -13.76 -8.15
CA CYS A 96 -16.25 -14.60 -7.09
C CYS A 96 -15.96 -16.10 -7.31
N SER A 97 -15.91 -16.56 -8.56
CA SER A 97 -15.74 -17.96 -8.93
C SER A 97 -14.30 -18.46 -8.73
N SER A 98 -13.30 -17.60 -8.92
CA SER A 98 -11.87 -17.96 -8.87
C SER A 98 -11.32 -18.33 -7.49
N ARG A 99 -12.06 -18.06 -6.40
CA ARG A 99 -11.60 -18.30 -5.00
C ARG A 99 -12.43 -19.33 -4.24
N LYS A 100 -13.25 -20.13 -4.93
CA LYS A 100 -13.95 -21.29 -4.36
C LYS A 100 -13.00 -22.48 -4.18
N THR A 101 -12.01 -22.36 -3.29
CA THR A 101 -11.51 -23.45 -2.43
C THR A 101 -10.37 -22.90 -1.57
N PRO A 102 -10.47 -22.93 -0.22
CA PRO A 102 -9.26 -22.89 0.57
C PRO A 102 -8.43 -24.11 0.19
N LYS A 103 -7.21 -23.90 -0.32
CA LYS A 103 -6.22 -24.97 -0.44
C LYS A 103 -6.00 -25.51 0.97
N ARG A 104 -6.72 -26.58 1.33
CA ARG A 104 -6.50 -27.32 2.58
C ARG A 104 -5.03 -27.72 2.56
N GLY A 105 -4.24 -27.10 3.45
CA GLY A 105 -2.83 -27.37 3.57
C GLY A 105 -2.62 -28.88 3.71
N ARG A 106 -1.63 -29.40 2.97
CA ARG A 106 -1.16 -30.78 3.07
C ARG A 106 -0.96 -31.12 4.55
N PRO A 107 -1.55 -32.20 5.10
CA PRO A 107 -1.31 -32.61 6.47
C PRO A 107 0.19 -32.81 6.68
N LYS A 108 0.76 -32.11 7.66
CA LYS A 108 2.16 -32.26 8.05
C LYS A 108 2.29 -33.66 8.66
N LYS A 109 3.00 -34.57 7.98
CA LYS A 109 3.26 -35.93 8.45
C LYS A 109 4.04 -35.82 9.76
N ARG A 110 3.37 -36.07 10.90
CA ARG A 110 4.05 -36.23 12.19
C ARG A 110 4.90 -37.49 12.07
N LYS A 111 6.22 -37.37 12.26
CA LYS A 111 7.07 -38.52 12.52
C LYS A 111 6.73 -38.97 13.94
N THR A 112 6.16 -40.16 14.09
CA THR A 112 6.13 -40.90 15.33
C THR A 112 7.52 -41.51 15.50
N ASP A 113 8.27 -41.00 16.46
CA ASP A 113 9.52 -41.62 16.89
C ASP A 113 9.14 -42.74 17.88
N ASP A 114 8.91 -43.94 17.35
CA ASP A 114 8.80 -45.16 18.14
C ASP A 114 10.22 -45.66 18.44
N ALA A 115 10.74 -45.30 19.60
CA ALA A 115 11.85 -45.99 20.26
C ALA A 115 11.66 -45.92 21.78
N LEU A 116 10.95 -46.90 22.33
CA LEU A 116 10.99 -47.25 23.75
C LEU A 116 11.44 -48.71 23.87
N PHE A 117 12.13 -49.01 24.98
CA PHE A 117 12.93 -50.21 25.32
C PHE A 117 14.40 -50.07 24.89
N ASP A 118 15.42 -50.04 25.76
CA ASP A 118 15.49 -50.36 27.21
C ASP A 118 16.85 -49.81 27.80
N PRO A 119 17.34 -50.10 29.03
CA PRO A 119 17.44 -49.13 30.13
C PRO A 119 18.87 -48.85 30.69
N VAL A 120 18.94 -47.86 31.59
CA VAL A 120 19.91 -47.65 32.69
C VAL A 120 21.41 -47.57 32.34
N GLU A 121 22.02 -46.39 32.55
CA GLU A 121 23.14 -46.26 33.50
C GLU A 121 23.41 -44.83 33.98
N THR A 122 23.53 -44.74 35.29
CA THR A 122 23.88 -43.63 36.19
C THR A 122 25.21 -42.92 35.88
N ARG A 123 25.27 -41.58 36.01
CA ARG A 123 26.37 -40.90 36.75
C ARG A 123 26.13 -39.41 37.08
N ILE A 124 25.90 -39.18 38.38
CA ILE A 124 26.58 -38.23 39.31
C ILE A 124 26.74 -36.74 38.93
N LYS A 125 25.96 -35.93 39.67
CA LYS A 125 26.27 -34.68 40.43
C LYS A 125 27.51 -33.84 40.09
N THR A 126 27.29 -32.53 39.98
CA THR A 126 27.95 -31.41 40.74
C THR A 126 27.25 -30.09 40.32
N THR A 127 26.49 -29.38 41.17
CA THR A 127 26.88 -28.23 42.03
C THR A 127 27.70 -27.15 41.29
N CYS A 128 27.57 -25.83 41.47
CA CYS A 128 26.73 -24.90 42.22
C CYS A 128 27.24 -23.49 41.86
N ASN A 129 26.39 -22.47 41.96
CA ASN A 129 26.70 -21.09 42.38
C ASN A 129 27.39 -20.17 41.35
N GLU A 130 26.73 -19.11 40.88
CA GLU A 130 26.44 -17.81 41.52
C GLU A 130 27.48 -16.75 41.13
N THR A 131 27.07 -15.50 41.33
CA THR A 131 27.81 -14.22 41.21
C THR A 131 27.77 -13.60 39.81
N GLU A 132 26.96 -12.56 39.61
CA GLU A 132 27.21 -11.17 40.05
C GLU A 132 28.42 -10.63 39.24
N ASP A 133 28.43 -9.48 38.60
CA ASP A 133 27.60 -8.29 38.65
C ASP A 133 28.26 -7.26 37.70
N ILE A 134 27.68 -6.05 37.60
CA ILE A 134 28.44 -4.76 37.47
C ILE A 134 29.17 -4.52 36.10
N THR A 135 29.17 -3.36 35.42
CA THR A 135 28.62 -2.01 35.57
C THR A 135 28.93 -1.21 34.29
N ASN A 136 28.07 -0.22 34.01
CA ASN A 136 28.29 1.18 33.58
C ASN A 136 29.57 1.59 32.82
N SER A 137 29.39 2.42 31.78
CA SER A 137 30.00 3.77 31.56
C SER A 137 29.57 4.28 30.18
N THR A 138 28.75 5.34 30.01
CA THR A 138 28.94 6.79 30.26
C THR A 138 29.90 7.50 29.28
N ALA A 139 29.28 8.36 28.44
CA ALA A 139 29.68 9.65 27.87
C ALA A 139 30.96 9.83 27.00
N VAL A 140 30.81 10.69 25.97
CA VAL A 140 31.71 11.77 25.45
C VAL A 140 31.21 12.10 24.01
N GLN A 141 30.59 13.27 23.76
CA GLN A 141 31.15 14.50 23.13
C GLN A 141 31.74 14.24 21.72
N GLN A 142 31.60 15.04 20.66
CA GLN A 142 31.28 16.46 20.46
C GLN A 142 31.16 16.74 18.93
N SER A 143 30.53 17.87 18.60
CA SER A 143 30.79 18.82 17.48
C SER A 143 30.92 18.37 16.01
N GLY A 144 30.21 19.10 15.15
CA GLY A 144 30.39 19.13 13.70
C GLY A 144 29.54 20.22 13.04
N GLN A 145 29.92 21.48 13.28
CA GLN A 145 29.44 22.63 12.50
C GLN A 145 30.12 22.64 11.12
N THR A 146 29.37 22.90 10.06
CA THR A 146 29.82 23.74 8.94
C THR A 146 28.64 24.48 8.32
N ASN A 147 28.78 25.80 8.29
CA ASN A 147 27.91 26.76 7.62
C ASN A 147 27.96 26.56 6.10
N ASN A 148 26.91 26.99 5.39
CA ASN A 148 27.06 27.86 4.21
C ASN A 148 25.71 28.45 3.82
N ASP A 149 25.64 29.76 3.98
CA ASP A 149 24.69 30.68 3.37
C ASP A 149 24.62 30.53 1.86
N THR A 150 23.44 30.70 1.27
CA THR A 150 23.29 31.62 0.14
C THR A 150 21.84 32.07 0.00
N TYR A 151 21.73 33.39 0.09
CA TYR A 151 20.58 34.25 0.01
C TYR A 151 20.28 34.54 -1.46
N PHE A 152 19.05 34.38 -1.92
CA PHE A 152 18.55 35.07 -3.12
C PHE A 152 17.11 35.51 -2.88
N ASP A 153 17.00 36.71 -2.30
CA ASP A 153 15.86 37.61 -2.48
C ASP A 153 15.77 38.01 -3.97
N ASN A 154 14.59 37.94 -4.55
CA ASN A 154 14.29 38.65 -5.79
C ASN A 154 12.88 39.24 -5.70
N ARG A 155 12.81 40.44 -5.15
CA ARG A 155 11.69 41.37 -5.31
C ARG A 155 12.18 42.54 -6.17
N ASN A 156 11.46 42.80 -7.27
CA ASN A 156 11.05 44.13 -7.76
C ASN A 156 10.38 43.94 -9.14
N ILE A 157 9.05 44.08 -9.25
CA ILE A 157 8.29 45.33 -9.50
C ILE A 157 8.61 45.94 -10.86
N VAL A 158 7.61 45.98 -11.77
CA VAL A 158 7.15 47.21 -12.48
C VAL A 158 5.67 47.01 -12.90
N PRO A 159 4.81 48.05 -12.78
CA PRO A 159 3.38 48.04 -13.13
C PRO A 159 3.11 48.45 -14.59
N GLY A 160 1.92 48.10 -15.12
CA GLY A 160 1.45 48.60 -16.42
C GLY A 160 -0.06 48.52 -16.54
N ALA A 161 -0.74 49.62 -16.23
CA ALA A 161 -2.13 49.87 -16.57
C ALA A 161 -2.22 50.61 -17.93
N ILE A 162 -3.44 50.64 -18.49
CA ILE A 162 -3.97 51.49 -19.58
C ILE A 162 -3.82 50.91 -21.00
N SER A 163 -4.93 50.49 -21.63
CA SER A 163 -5.71 51.40 -22.48
C SER A 163 -7.02 50.77 -22.96
N GLN A 164 -8.09 51.56 -22.84
CA GLN A 164 -9.34 51.41 -23.59
C GLN A 164 -9.04 51.57 -25.09
N ASN A 165 -9.83 50.89 -25.94
CA ASN A 165 -10.14 51.38 -27.27
C ASN A 165 -11.58 50.99 -27.63
N GLU A 166 -12.41 52.01 -27.72
CA GLU A 166 -13.67 52.04 -28.43
C GLU A 166 -13.44 52.09 -29.95
N ASN A 167 -14.49 51.78 -30.71
CA ASN A 167 -14.69 51.98 -32.16
C ASN A 167 -14.06 50.95 -33.11
N TYR A 168 -14.90 50.03 -33.63
CA TYR A 168 -15.53 50.18 -34.95
C TYR A 168 -16.78 49.29 -35.05
#